data_AF-D8UI13-F1
#
_entry.id   AF-D8UI13-F1
#
_cell.length_a   1.000
_cell.length_b   1.000
_cell.length_c   1.000
_cell.angle_alpha   90.00
_cell.angle_beta   90.00
_cell.angle_gamma   90.00
#
_symmetry.space_group_name_H-M   'P 1'
#
loop_
_entity.id
_entity.type
_entity.pdbx_description
1 polymer ?
#
loop_
_entity_poly.entity_id
_entity_poly.type
_entity_poly.pdbx_seq_one_letter_code
_entity_poly.pdbx_strand_id
1 'polypeptide(L)'
;MVVHVSGWHRSALSSPLVGTQAAMLSFFKLSRRRSHQYSASSSSAPSGTGLELADYPSTSNPVMPSSSASDSYARPATLPPGKALQLRTSVCYLPHPEKVHYGGEDAHFISEYGGGVLGVADGVGGWQESGVNPAGKEVNISFPFSLYVLKFSFSDYSRTLMQLARAYLEGKDIFQDLVSSRQGVHIDPRGALEAAHMNTKVPGSATACVLQLDQVNGVLMAANLGDSGFVVIREARELVRSKPLQHYFDCPLQFGAFPEFVEATDTADMADIYRIALQPGDVIVAGTDGLWDNCYVTEIIPLLPKGPADVQASADAIAAAARRHASDSEYASPYTREALSQGLDLPWWDKLLGVSFKGGKVHFKQLTGGKMDDITVLVSFVDVVDAPSCISAATSEVTGNGMRCPASLEDKELWAGRQLELSQ
;
A
#
# COMPACT_ATOMS: atom_id res chain seq x y z
N MET A 1 -36.89 -18.87 15.24
CA MET A 1 -37.44 -17.50 15.23
C MET A 1 -38.05 -17.31 13.85
N VAL A 2 -39.37 -17.18 13.79
CA VAL A 2 -40.16 -17.14 12.54
C VAL A 2 -40.10 -15.73 11.96
N VAL A 3 -39.82 -15.59 10.67
CA VAL A 3 -40.22 -14.40 9.89
C VAL A 3 -40.83 -14.88 8.58
N HIS A 4 -42.06 -14.45 8.39
CA HIS A 4 -42.95 -14.69 7.26
C HIS A 4 -42.44 -14.03 5.96
N VAL A 5 -42.61 -14.70 4.82
CA VAL A 5 -42.65 -14.05 3.51
C VAL A 5 -44.01 -14.38 2.88
N SER A 6 -44.87 -13.35 2.77
CA SER A 6 -46.13 -13.42 2.04
C SER A 6 -45.87 -13.53 0.54
N GLY A 7 -46.31 -14.62 -0.08
CA GLY A 7 -46.25 -14.80 -1.52
C GLY A 7 -47.34 -14.01 -2.26
N TRP A 8 -47.21 -13.96 -3.60
CA TRP A 8 -48.33 -14.08 -4.53
C TRP A 8 -47.88 -14.71 -5.87
N HIS A 9 -48.71 -15.69 -6.25
CA HIS A 9 -48.96 -16.46 -7.47
C HIS A 9 -47.96 -16.70 -8.61
N ARG A 10 -47.86 -18.00 -8.92
CA ARG A 10 -47.27 -18.67 -10.10
C ARG A 10 -48.23 -18.71 -11.29
N SER A 11 -47.65 -18.65 -12.51
CA SER A 11 -47.93 -19.52 -13.67
C SER A 11 -47.06 -19.04 -14.85
N ALA A 12 -46.38 -19.82 -15.70
CA ALA A 12 -46.12 -21.25 -15.80
C ALA A 12 -44.96 -21.47 -16.81
N LEU A 13 -44.11 -22.47 -16.54
CA LEU A 13 -43.41 -23.40 -17.45
C LEU A 13 -42.65 -22.87 -18.70
N SER A 14 -41.31 -23.01 -18.69
CA SER A 14 -40.60 -24.03 -19.49
C SER A 14 -39.09 -24.08 -19.16
N SER A 15 -38.61 -25.26 -18.78
CA SER A 15 -37.20 -25.70 -18.69
C SER A 15 -36.64 -26.03 -20.09
N PRO A 16 -35.33 -26.30 -20.34
CA PRO A 16 -34.27 -26.72 -19.39
C PRO A 16 -32.84 -26.15 -19.64
N LEU A 17 -31.95 -26.26 -18.65
CA LEU A 17 -30.67 -27.01 -18.74
C LEU A 17 -29.80 -26.74 -17.51
N VAL A 18 -29.35 -27.83 -16.91
CA VAL A 18 -28.64 -27.93 -15.64
C VAL A 18 -27.15 -27.70 -15.88
N GLY A 19 -26.60 -26.68 -15.23
CA GLY A 19 -25.17 -26.50 -14.99
C GLY A 19 -24.96 -26.28 -13.51
N THR A 20 -24.44 -27.28 -12.81
CA THR A 20 -24.12 -27.23 -11.38
C THR A 20 -22.90 -26.34 -11.15
N GLN A 21 -23.11 -25.12 -10.64
CA GLN A 21 -22.06 -24.36 -9.95
C GLN A 21 -22.25 -24.51 -8.44
N ALA A 22 -21.18 -24.94 -7.77
CA ALA A 22 -21.09 -25.06 -6.33
C ALA A 22 -20.89 -23.66 -5.74
N ALA A 23 -21.90 -23.15 -5.03
CA ALA A 23 -21.78 -21.95 -4.22
C ALA A 23 -21.07 -22.31 -2.90
N MET A 24 -19.85 -21.81 -2.71
CA MET A 24 -19.17 -21.79 -1.41
C MET A 24 -19.67 -20.58 -0.63
N LEU A 25 -20.55 -20.82 0.35
CA LEU A 25 -21.02 -19.84 1.31
C LEU A 25 -19.89 -19.53 2.32
N SER A 26 -19.35 -18.31 2.30
CA SER A 26 -18.47 -17.79 3.35
C SER A 26 -19.31 -17.23 4.50
N PHE A 27 -19.19 -17.88 5.68
CA PHE A 27 -19.80 -17.41 6.91
C PHE A 27 -18.84 -16.46 7.64
N PHE A 28 -19.20 -15.18 7.74
CA PHE A 28 -18.51 -14.22 8.60
C PHE A 28 -18.76 -14.52 10.09
N LYS A 29 -17.68 -14.74 10.84
CA LYS A 29 -17.65 -14.55 12.29
C LYS A 29 -16.49 -13.61 12.63
N LEU A 30 -16.82 -12.35 12.92
CA LEU A 30 -15.91 -11.39 13.51
C LEU A 30 -15.37 -11.92 14.84
N SER A 31 -14.05 -12.10 14.91
CA SER A 31 -13.32 -12.32 16.15
C SER A 31 -12.57 -11.03 16.50
N ARG A 32 -13.10 -10.32 17.50
CA ARG A 32 -12.50 -9.12 18.11
C ARG A 32 -11.24 -9.52 18.88
N ARG A 33 -10.03 -9.07 18.50
CA ARG A 33 -8.84 -9.12 19.37
C ARG A 33 -7.94 -7.88 19.28
N ARG A 34 -7.30 -7.66 20.42
CA ARG A 34 -6.73 -6.44 20.99
C ARG A 34 -5.46 -5.97 20.29
N SER A 35 -5.30 -4.65 20.28
CA SER A 35 -4.05 -3.94 20.07
C SER A 35 -2.96 -4.42 21.04
N HIS A 36 -1.79 -4.74 20.51
CA HIS A 36 -0.59 -5.00 21.30
C HIS A 36 0.46 -3.92 20.99
N GLN A 37 0.64 -3.00 21.93
CA GLN A 37 1.90 -2.28 22.12
C GLN A 37 2.94 -3.28 22.64
N TYR A 38 4.08 -3.40 21.97
CA TYR A 38 5.18 -4.23 22.46
C TYR A 38 5.98 -3.48 23.52
N SER A 39 6.05 -4.06 24.72
CA SER A 39 7.11 -3.84 25.71
C SER A 39 7.66 -5.20 26.10
N ALA A 40 8.97 -5.37 26.00
CA ALA A 40 9.65 -6.65 26.14
C ALA A 40 9.63 -7.15 27.59
N SER A 41 9.32 -8.43 27.79
CA SER A 41 9.74 -9.16 28.99
C SER A 41 10.08 -10.61 28.67
N SER A 42 11.19 -11.04 29.24
CA SER A 42 11.89 -12.32 29.05
C SER A 42 11.31 -13.45 29.89
N SER A 43 11.22 -14.67 29.36
CA SER A 43 11.46 -15.90 30.14
C SER A 43 11.64 -17.15 29.26
N SER A 44 12.32 -18.12 29.84
CA SER A 44 13.07 -19.25 29.30
C SER A 44 12.26 -20.52 28.95
N ALA A 45 12.82 -21.33 28.03
CA ALA A 45 12.34 -22.64 27.58
C ALA A 45 12.65 -23.80 28.55
N PRO A 46 12.03 -24.98 28.29
CA PRO A 46 12.82 -26.21 28.25
C PRO A 46 12.54 -27.14 27.03
N SER A 47 13.50 -28.04 26.87
CA SER A 47 13.86 -29.00 25.80
C SER A 47 12.90 -30.17 25.49
N GLY A 48 12.98 -30.70 24.26
CA GLY A 48 12.46 -32.04 23.90
C GLY A 48 12.65 -32.47 22.42
N THR A 49 13.76 -33.16 22.13
CA THR A 49 14.02 -34.26 21.15
C THR A 49 13.22 -34.43 19.83
N GLY A 50 13.95 -34.32 18.70
CA GLY A 50 14.22 -35.44 17.77
C GLY A 50 13.35 -35.66 16.52
N LEU A 51 13.86 -35.26 15.34
CA LEU A 51 13.86 -35.99 14.05
C LEU A 51 14.52 -35.10 12.97
N GLU A 52 15.64 -35.56 12.41
CA GLU A 52 16.53 -34.81 11.52
C GLU A 52 16.13 -35.03 10.05
N LEU A 53 15.54 -33.99 9.43
CA LEU A 53 15.22 -33.94 8.00
C LEU A 53 16.28 -33.09 7.28
N ALA A 54 16.75 -33.61 6.15
CA ALA A 54 17.87 -33.11 5.36
C ALA A 54 17.83 -31.61 5.02
N ASP A 55 19.02 -31.00 5.07
CA ASP A 55 19.38 -29.61 4.76
C ASP A 55 18.44 -28.87 3.78
N TYR A 56 17.64 -27.97 4.35
CA TYR A 56 17.02 -26.87 3.65
C TYR A 56 18.05 -25.73 3.52
N PRO A 57 18.13 -25.01 2.38
CA PRO A 57 18.80 -23.72 2.39
C PRO A 57 18.06 -22.85 3.40
N SER A 58 18.73 -22.57 4.51
CA SER A 58 18.16 -21.89 5.65
C SER A 58 17.59 -20.57 5.16
N THR A 59 16.27 -20.43 5.28
CA THR A 59 15.66 -19.11 5.41
C THR A 59 16.41 -18.44 6.55
N SER A 60 17.13 -17.35 6.23
CA SER A 60 17.67 -16.51 7.27
C SER A 60 16.49 -16.09 8.13
N ASN A 61 16.39 -16.65 9.33
CA ASN A 61 15.64 -16.02 10.41
C ASN A 61 15.99 -14.53 10.39
N PRO A 62 15.04 -13.61 10.64
CA PRO A 62 15.35 -12.20 10.73
C PRO A 62 16.53 -12.07 11.68
N VAL A 63 17.65 -11.59 11.14
CA VAL A 63 18.82 -11.28 11.94
C VAL A 63 18.30 -10.31 12.99
N MET A 64 18.23 -10.77 14.24
CA MET A 64 18.03 -9.87 15.36
C MET A 64 19.09 -8.79 15.18
N PRO A 65 18.71 -7.50 15.03
CA PRO A 65 19.70 -6.46 14.86
C PRO A 65 20.65 -6.60 16.04
N SER A 66 21.93 -6.82 15.75
CA SER A 66 22.97 -6.53 16.72
C SER A 66 22.63 -5.15 17.28
N SER A 67 22.78 -4.94 18.58
CA SER A 67 22.42 -3.72 19.30
C SER A 67 23.16 -2.44 18.84
N SER A 68 23.77 -2.48 17.65
CA SER A 68 24.39 -1.41 16.88
C SER A 68 23.59 -0.97 15.65
N ALA A 69 22.59 -1.73 15.18
CA ALA A 69 21.81 -1.41 13.96
C ALA A 69 20.57 -0.53 14.26
N SER A 70 20.21 -0.34 15.52
CA SER A 70 19.12 0.57 15.91
C SER A 70 19.44 2.05 15.70
N ASP A 71 20.72 2.41 15.49
CA ASP A 71 21.14 3.81 15.32
C ASP A 71 21.01 4.33 13.87
N SER A 72 20.96 3.48 12.84
CA SER A 72 21.00 3.91 11.43
C SER A 72 19.69 4.46 10.88
N TYR A 73 18.56 4.22 11.57
CA TYR A 73 17.23 4.73 11.21
C TYR A 73 16.86 6.04 11.92
N ALA A 74 17.58 6.37 13.00
CA ALA A 74 17.18 7.39 13.95
C ALA A 74 17.84 8.75 13.72
N ARG A 75 18.92 8.81 12.93
CA ARG A 75 19.68 10.06 12.71
C ARG A 75 19.64 10.52 11.25
N PRO A 76 19.02 11.67 10.98
CA PRO A 76 19.13 12.34 9.68
C PRO A 76 20.58 12.65 9.32
N ALA A 77 20.88 12.68 8.02
CA ALA A 77 22.17 13.18 7.55
C ALA A 77 22.36 14.65 7.99
N THR A 78 23.56 14.99 8.49
CA THR A 78 23.94 16.39 8.65
C THR A 78 24.29 16.96 7.29
N LEU A 79 23.39 17.76 6.73
CA LEU A 79 23.61 18.42 5.44
C LEU A 79 24.47 19.68 5.60
N PRO A 80 25.25 20.06 4.58
CA PRO A 80 25.92 21.36 4.55
C PRO A 80 24.91 22.51 4.70
N PRO A 81 25.32 23.65 5.27
CA PRO A 81 24.46 24.82 5.36
C PRO A 81 23.90 25.22 4.00
N GLY A 82 22.59 25.53 3.94
CA GLY A 82 21.91 25.90 2.70
C GLY A 82 21.64 24.74 1.75
N LYS A 83 21.80 23.48 2.17
CA LYS A 83 21.40 22.29 1.41
C LYS A 83 20.18 21.60 2.02
N ALA A 84 19.41 20.92 1.17
CA ALA A 84 18.22 20.17 1.55
C ALA A 84 18.11 18.86 0.74
N LEU A 85 17.40 17.87 1.28
CA LEU A 85 17.10 16.65 0.53
C LEU A 85 15.97 16.88 -0.48
N GLN A 86 15.99 16.19 -1.61
CA GLN A 86 14.87 16.13 -2.56
C GLN A 86 14.75 14.71 -3.14
N LEU A 87 13.51 14.25 -3.30
CA LEU A 87 13.23 12.99 -3.97
C LEU A 87 13.17 13.22 -5.49
N ARG A 88 14.08 12.58 -6.22
CA ARG A 88 14.02 12.47 -7.68
C ARG A 88 13.27 11.20 -8.02
N THR A 89 11.99 11.33 -8.32
CA THR A 89 11.08 10.19 -8.49
C THR A 89 10.70 9.96 -9.95
N SER A 90 10.67 8.71 -10.36
CA SER A 90 10.11 8.27 -11.64
C SER A 90 9.20 7.07 -11.44
N VAL A 91 8.38 6.77 -12.44
CA VAL A 91 7.38 5.69 -12.38
C VAL A 91 7.40 4.87 -13.66
N CYS A 92 7.18 3.57 -13.51
CA CYS A 92 6.79 2.68 -14.59
C CYS A 92 5.49 1.99 -14.21
N TYR A 93 4.52 2.00 -15.11
CA TYR A 93 3.23 1.34 -14.93
C TYR A 93 2.95 0.39 -16.11
N LEU A 94 2.73 -0.88 -15.79
CA LEU A 94 2.41 -1.94 -16.75
C LEU A 94 1.08 -2.57 -16.34
N PRO A 95 -0.05 -2.24 -16.97
CA PRO A 95 -1.31 -2.89 -16.67
C PRO A 95 -1.28 -4.38 -17.02
N HIS A 96 -2.08 -5.18 -16.32
CA HIS A 96 -2.36 -6.58 -16.64
C HIS A 96 -2.77 -6.69 -18.11
N PRO A 97 -2.25 -7.67 -18.89
CA PRO A 97 -2.49 -7.77 -20.33
C PRO A 97 -3.96 -7.73 -20.73
N GLU A 98 -4.83 -8.38 -19.94
CA GLU A 98 -6.28 -8.39 -20.18
C GLU A 98 -6.97 -7.08 -19.81
N LYS A 99 -6.36 -6.25 -18.97
CA LYS A 99 -6.89 -4.97 -18.48
C LYS A 99 -6.36 -3.74 -19.24
N VAL A 100 -5.39 -3.92 -20.14
CA VAL A 100 -4.75 -2.85 -20.94
C VAL A 100 -5.78 -1.93 -21.61
N HIS A 101 -6.87 -2.50 -22.12
CA HIS A 101 -7.88 -1.79 -22.89
C HIS A 101 -8.65 -0.72 -22.09
N TYR A 102 -8.61 -0.76 -20.75
CA TYR A 102 -9.13 0.28 -19.87
C TYR A 102 -8.06 0.85 -18.90
N GLY A 103 -6.80 0.48 -19.12
CA GLY A 103 -5.64 1.03 -18.40
C GLY A 103 -5.41 0.46 -17.01
N GLY A 104 -5.88 -0.76 -16.74
CA GLY A 104 -5.71 -1.47 -15.46
C GLY A 104 -6.39 -0.79 -14.26
N GLU A 105 -6.11 -1.29 -13.06
CA GLU A 105 -6.76 -0.91 -11.81
C GLU A 105 -5.85 -0.16 -10.83
N ASP A 106 -4.53 -0.26 -11.00
CA ASP A 106 -3.55 0.53 -10.25
C ASP A 106 -3.66 2.04 -10.51
N ALA A 107 -3.29 2.81 -9.50
CA ALA A 107 -3.10 4.25 -9.57
C ALA A 107 -1.86 4.71 -8.80
N HIS A 108 -1.32 5.85 -9.19
CA HIS A 108 -0.20 6.49 -8.49
C HIS A 108 -0.24 8.00 -8.65
N PHE A 109 0.57 8.69 -7.84
CA PHE A 109 0.91 10.09 -8.08
C PHE A 109 2.35 10.38 -7.65
N ILE A 110 2.92 11.43 -8.25
CA ILE A 110 4.22 12.02 -7.87
C ILE A 110 4.03 13.53 -7.78
N SER A 111 4.64 14.15 -6.77
CA SER A 111 4.70 15.59 -6.59
C SER A 111 6.04 16.01 -6.02
N GLU A 112 6.54 17.17 -6.42
CA GLU A 112 7.75 17.77 -5.84
C GLU A 112 7.45 18.60 -4.57
N TYR A 113 6.18 18.69 -4.17
CA TYR A 113 5.77 19.42 -2.97
C TYR A 113 6.54 18.95 -1.73
N GLY A 114 7.03 19.90 -0.94
CA GLY A 114 7.78 19.59 0.28
C GLY A 114 9.11 18.85 0.07
N GLY A 115 9.66 18.85 -1.14
CA GLY A 115 10.85 18.08 -1.49
C GLY A 115 10.55 16.67 -1.99
N GLY A 116 9.28 16.25 -2.04
CA GLY A 116 8.88 15.00 -2.65
C GLY A 116 7.71 14.32 -1.94
N VAL A 117 6.66 14.02 -2.69
CA VAL A 117 5.52 13.21 -2.27
C VAL A 117 5.21 12.19 -3.36
N LEU A 118 4.90 10.97 -2.96
CA LEU A 118 4.45 9.94 -3.88
C LEU A 118 3.41 9.05 -3.22
N GLY A 119 2.59 8.40 -4.03
CA GLY A 119 1.67 7.39 -3.56
C GLY A 119 1.33 6.37 -4.64
N VAL A 120 0.95 5.18 -4.18
CA VAL A 120 0.47 4.06 -4.99
C VAL A 120 -0.78 3.48 -4.36
N ALA A 121 -1.69 3.00 -5.20
CA ALA A 121 -2.87 2.25 -4.81
C ALA A 121 -3.14 1.18 -5.85
N ASP A 122 -3.40 -0.04 -5.40
CA ASP A 122 -3.93 -1.11 -6.23
C ASP A 122 -5.45 -1.18 -6.04
N GLY A 123 -6.18 -1.10 -7.15
CA GLY A 123 -7.64 -1.23 -7.18
C GLY A 123 -8.05 -2.70 -7.22
N VAL A 124 -8.84 -3.15 -6.24
CA VAL A 124 -9.11 -4.58 -6.07
C VAL A 124 -10.09 -5.09 -7.14
N GLY A 125 -9.66 -6.05 -7.97
CA GLY A 125 -10.37 -6.52 -9.18
C GLY A 125 -11.70 -7.27 -8.98
N GLY A 126 -12.13 -7.55 -7.75
CA GLY A 126 -13.38 -8.27 -7.47
C GLY A 126 -14.67 -7.53 -7.86
N TRP A 127 -14.59 -6.22 -8.14
CA TRP A 127 -15.75 -5.42 -8.57
C TRP A 127 -16.25 -5.75 -9.98
N GLN A 128 -15.44 -6.44 -10.78
CA GLN A 128 -15.81 -6.91 -12.12
C GLN A 128 -17.00 -7.89 -12.09
N GLU A 129 -17.02 -8.79 -11.09
CA GLU A 129 -18.07 -9.80 -10.94
C GLU A 129 -19.36 -9.23 -10.34
N SER A 130 -19.26 -8.09 -9.64
CA SER A 130 -20.40 -7.38 -9.05
C SER A 130 -21.15 -6.48 -10.05
N GLY A 131 -20.82 -6.56 -11.34
CA GLY A 131 -21.53 -5.85 -12.41
C GLY A 131 -21.17 -4.37 -12.57
N VAL A 132 -20.15 -3.88 -11.85
CA VAL A 132 -19.39 -2.70 -12.29
C VAL A 132 -18.67 -3.14 -13.59
N ASN A 133 -18.56 -2.30 -14.61
CA ASN A 133 -18.16 -2.72 -15.97
C ASN A 133 -16.96 -1.86 -16.44
N PRO A 134 -15.90 -2.41 -17.07
CA PRO A 134 -14.69 -1.62 -17.40
C PRO A 134 -14.99 -0.58 -18.48
N ALA A 135 -15.95 -0.90 -19.34
CA ALA A 135 -16.38 -0.10 -20.47
C ALA A 135 -17.51 0.88 -20.14
N GLY A 136 -17.83 1.11 -18.85
CA GLY A 136 -18.91 1.99 -18.42
C GLY A 136 -20.27 1.51 -18.92
N LYS A 137 -20.92 0.59 -18.18
CA LYS A 137 -22.38 0.46 -18.30
C LYS A 137 -23.02 1.50 -17.39
N GLU A 138 -23.97 2.20 -17.98
CA GLU A 138 -24.78 3.27 -17.41
C GLU A 138 -25.38 2.85 -16.06
N VAL A 139 -24.81 3.34 -14.95
CA VAL A 139 -25.49 3.23 -13.66
C VAL A 139 -26.51 4.37 -13.61
N ASN A 140 -27.76 4.03 -13.92
CA ASN A 140 -28.88 4.95 -13.84
C ASN A 140 -29.23 5.18 -12.36
N ILE A 141 -28.59 6.16 -11.73
CA ILE A 141 -29.02 6.65 -10.42
C ILE A 141 -30.19 7.59 -10.67
N SER A 142 -31.41 7.10 -10.45
CA SER A 142 -32.62 7.92 -10.55
C SER A 142 -32.77 8.76 -9.28
N PHE A 143 -32.40 10.05 -9.36
CA PHE A 143 -32.87 11.04 -8.40
C PHE A 143 -34.27 11.53 -8.84
N PRO A 144 -35.20 11.81 -7.92
CA PRO A 144 -36.50 12.37 -8.27
C PRO A 144 -36.28 13.77 -8.86
N PHE A 145 -36.19 13.86 -10.19
CA PHE A 145 -36.13 15.02 -11.11
C PHE A 145 -34.97 15.10 -12.13
N SER A 146 -33.98 14.20 -12.15
CA SER A 146 -33.00 14.19 -13.25
C SER A 146 -32.23 12.87 -13.34
N LEU A 147 -32.17 12.28 -14.54
CA LEU A 147 -31.37 11.09 -14.81
C LEU A 147 -29.93 11.52 -15.14
N TYR A 148 -29.04 11.46 -14.15
CA TYR A 148 -27.60 11.59 -14.38
C TYR A 148 -27.03 10.20 -14.68
N VAL A 149 -26.49 10.01 -15.88
CA VAL A 149 -25.74 8.81 -16.25
C VAL A 149 -24.29 9.04 -15.83
N LEU A 150 -23.91 8.57 -14.64
CA LEU A 150 -22.51 8.55 -14.21
C LEU A 150 -21.85 7.28 -14.76
N LYS A 151 -20.80 7.46 -15.56
CA LYS A 151 -19.95 6.36 -16.05
C LYS A 151 -18.78 6.23 -15.09
N PHE A 152 -18.70 5.11 -14.39
CA PHE A 152 -17.54 4.75 -13.57
C PHE A 152 -16.75 3.63 -14.25
N SER A 153 -15.42 3.74 -14.23
CA SER A 153 -14.46 2.70 -14.58
C SER A 153 -13.93 2.02 -13.31
N PHE A 154 -13.46 0.78 -13.41
CA PHE A 154 -12.98 0.00 -12.25
C PHE A 154 -11.84 0.66 -11.49
N SER A 155 -10.95 1.36 -12.21
CA SER A 155 -9.83 2.08 -11.64
C SER A 155 -10.21 3.45 -11.07
N ASP A 156 -11.46 3.89 -11.15
CA ASP A 156 -11.82 5.24 -10.71
C ASP A 156 -11.65 5.39 -9.20
N TYR A 157 -11.82 4.32 -8.42
CA TYR A 157 -11.61 4.37 -6.98
C TYR A 157 -10.16 4.65 -6.62
N SER A 158 -9.22 3.79 -7.04
CA SER A 158 -7.78 3.96 -6.76
C SER A 158 -7.25 5.29 -7.32
N ARG A 159 -7.68 5.71 -8.52
CA ARG A 159 -7.30 6.99 -9.12
C ARG A 159 -7.80 8.19 -8.31
N THR A 160 -9.08 8.18 -7.94
CA THR A 160 -9.69 9.25 -7.15
C THR A 160 -9.07 9.33 -5.76
N LEU A 161 -8.83 8.18 -5.13
CA LEU A 161 -8.16 8.06 -3.85
C LEU A 161 -6.75 8.70 -3.90
N MET A 162 -5.95 8.36 -4.91
CA MET A 162 -4.61 8.94 -5.09
C MET A 162 -4.64 10.44 -5.41
N GLN A 163 -5.60 10.90 -6.22
CA GLN A 163 -5.78 12.32 -6.51
C GLN A 163 -6.13 13.13 -5.25
N LEU A 164 -7.04 12.63 -4.43
CA LEU A 164 -7.45 13.30 -3.19
C LEU A 164 -6.36 13.27 -2.12
N ALA A 165 -5.62 12.16 -2.00
CA ALA A 165 -4.48 12.08 -1.09
C ALA A 165 -3.40 13.12 -1.43
N ARG A 166 -3.11 13.27 -2.74
CA ARG A 166 -2.23 14.33 -3.22
C ARG A 166 -2.78 15.73 -2.91
N ALA A 167 -4.04 15.99 -3.24
CA ALA A 167 -4.67 17.30 -3.02
C ALA A 167 -4.65 17.70 -1.54
N TYR A 168 -4.87 16.74 -0.63
CA TYR A 168 -4.79 16.95 0.81
C TYR A 168 -3.39 17.40 1.24
N LEU A 169 -2.35 16.69 0.81
CA LEU A 169 -0.96 17.02 1.17
C LEU A 169 -0.50 18.34 0.57
N GLU A 170 -0.93 18.66 -0.65
CA GLU A 170 -0.61 19.93 -1.30
C GLU A 170 -1.48 21.11 -0.82
N GLY A 171 -2.53 20.85 -0.02
CA GLY A 171 -3.47 21.88 0.41
C GLY A 171 -4.25 22.51 -0.75
N LYS A 172 -4.70 21.69 -1.70
CA LYS A 172 -5.40 22.12 -2.92
C LYS A 172 -6.83 21.62 -2.96
N ASP A 173 -7.58 22.10 -3.95
CA ASP A 173 -8.95 21.69 -4.25
C ASP A 173 -9.85 21.86 -3.01
N ILE A 174 -10.53 20.79 -2.60
CA ILE A 174 -11.43 20.77 -1.44
C ILE A 174 -10.68 20.92 -0.09
N PHE A 175 -9.34 20.90 -0.10
CA PHE A 175 -8.49 21.02 1.09
C PHE A 175 -7.77 22.37 1.19
N GLN A 176 -8.11 23.35 0.34
CA GLN A 176 -7.48 24.68 0.33
C GLN A 176 -7.52 25.37 1.70
N ASP A 177 -8.64 25.23 2.41
CA ASP A 177 -8.84 25.86 3.73
C ASP A 177 -8.01 25.19 4.84
N LEU A 178 -7.60 23.92 4.66
CA LEU A 178 -6.85 23.15 5.65
C LEU A 178 -5.42 23.70 5.85
N VAL A 179 -4.84 24.26 4.78
CA VAL A 179 -3.45 24.72 4.75
C VAL A 179 -3.33 26.25 4.80
N SER A 180 -4.42 26.97 4.54
CA SER A 180 -4.46 28.45 4.51
C SER A 180 -4.09 29.15 5.83
N SER A 181 -3.96 28.41 6.94
CA SER A 181 -3.57 28.93 8.26
C SER A 181 -2.20 28.45 8.76
N ARG A 182 -1.48 27.59 8.01
CA ARG A 182 -0.25 26.94 8.47
C ARG A 182 1.01 27.59 7.89
N GLN A 183 2.05 27.74 8.70
CA GLN A 183 3.39 28.06 8.22
C GLN A 183 4.16 26.76 7.95
N GLY A 184 4.64 26.58 6.72
CA GLY A 184 5.47 25.45 6.32
C GLY A 184 4.74 24.36 5.52
N VAL A 185 5.45 23.28 5.22
CA VAL A 185 4.95 22.12 4.47
C VAL A 185 4.12 21.24 5.40
N HIS A 186 2.89 20.90 5.00
CA HIS A 186 2.04 19.97 5.76
C HIS A 186 2.51 18.53 5.57
N ILE A 187 2.93 17.86 6.65
CA ILE A 187 3.39 16.47 6.63
C ILE A 187 2.40 15.56 7.34
N ASP A 188 1.56 14.84 6.59
CA ASP A 188 0.57 13.93 7.20
C ASP A 188 0.07 12.84 6.22
N PRO A 189 0.90 11.83 5.89
CA PRO A 189 0.47 10.72 5.02
C PRO A 189 -0.75 9.95 5.52
N ARG A 190 -0.92 9.76 6.84
CA ARG A 190 -2.10 9.08 7.40
C ARG A 190 -3.36 9.92 7.19
N GLY A 191 -3.29 11.21 7.50
CA GLY A 191 -4.38 12.15 7.25
C GLY A 191 -4.72 12.27 5.77
N ALA A 192 -3.74 12.12 4.88
CA ALA A 192 -3.97 12.06 3.44
C ALA A 192 -4.81 10.84 3.03
N LEU A 193 -4.48 9.66 3.56
CA LEU A 193 -5.27 8.44 3.34
C LEU A 193 -6.69 8.59 3.92
N GLU A 194 -6.81 9.11 5.13
CA GLU A 194 -8.09 9.34 5.81
C GLU A 194 -8.98 10.31 5.02
N ALA A 195 -8.44 11.47 4.63
CA ALA A 195 -9.15 12.48 3.87
C ALA A 195 -9.54 11.97 2.48
N ALA A 196 -8.64 11.24 1.80
CA ALA A 196 -8.92 10.65 0.51
C ALA A 196 -10.04 9.60 0.58
N HIS A 197 -9.97 8.70 1.56
CA HIS A 197 -10.99 7.67 1.78
C HIS A 197 -12.36 8.30 2.02
N MET A 198 -12.43 9.31 2.89
CA MET A 198 -13.68 10.00 3.21
C MET A 198 -14.33 10.74 2.04
N ASN A 199 -13.53 11.15 1.05
CA ASN A 199 -13.98 11.94 -0.10
C ASN A 199 -14.05 11.15 -1.41
N THR A 200 -13.61 9.88 -1.43
CA THR A 200 -13.73 9.01 -2.62
C THR A 200 -15.12 8.38 -2.65
N LYS A 201 -16.00 8.93 -3.48
CA LYS A 201 -17.42 8.55 -3.57
C LYS A 201 -17.80 7.87 -4.90
N VAL A 202 -16.88 7.08 -5.42
CA VAL A 202 -17.08 6.23 -6.60
C VAL A 202 -17.08 4.75 -6.20
N PRO A 203 -17.80 3.86 -6.90
CA PRO A 203 -17.76 2.43 -6.59
C PRO A 203 -16.34 1.87 -6.72
N GLY A 204 -15.96 0.96 -5.81
CA GLY A 204 -14.66 0.31 -5.83
C GLY A 204 -14.02 0.20 -4.45
N SER A 205 -12.85 -0.42 -4.43
CA SER A 205 -11.96 -0.46 -3.28
C SER A 205 -10.50 -0.51 -3.72
N ALA A 206 -9.59 -0.10 -2.84
CA ALA A 206 -8.16 -0.12 -3.12
C ALA A 206 -7.31 -0.24 -1.86
N THR A 207 -6.12 -0.82 -2.03
CA THR A 207 -5.00 -0.63 -1.11
C THR A 207 -4.42 0.77 -1.29
N ALA A 208 -3.59 1.25 -0.37
CA ALA A 208 -2.96 2.56 -0.52
C ALA A 208 -1.67 2.70 0.30
N CYS A 209 -0.63 3.21 -0.35
CA CYS A 209 0.63 3.60 0.27
C CYS A 209 0.96 5.04 -0.11
N VAL A 210 1.22 5.90 0.88
CA VAL A 210 1.60 7.31 0.65
C VAL A 210 2.89 7.62 1.41
N LEU A 211 3.83 8.26 0.73
CA LEU A 211 5.12 8.65 1.26
C LEU A 211 5.38 10.14 1.01
N GLN A 212 5.97 10.81 2.00
CA GLN A 212 6.27 12.23 1.96
C GLN A 212 7.59 12.54 2.65
N LEU A 213 8.43 13.32 1.98
CA LEU A 213 9.65 13.86 2.57
C LEU A 213 9.32 15.05 3.48
N ASP A 214 9.71 14.95 4.74
CA ASP A 214 9.93 16.11 5.60
C ASP A 214 11.34 16.65 5.31
N GLN A 215 11.41 17.59 4.36
CA GLN A 215 12.68 18.15 3.88
C GLN A 215 13.44 18.93 4.97
N VAL A 216 12.74 19.46 5.96
CA VAL A 216 13.35 20.21 7.08
C VAL A 216 14.13 19.25 7.98
N ASN A 217 13.53 18.11 8.30
CA ASN A 217 14.12 17.13 9.21
C ASN A 217 14.91 16.02 8.48
N GLY A 218 14.84 15.94 7.15
CA GLY A 218 15.45 14.87 6.37
C GLY A 218 14.84 13.50 6.66
N VAL A 219 13.53 13.46 6.92
CA VAL A 219 12.79 12.25 7.32
C VAL A 219 11.74 11.90 6.29
N LEU A 220 11.69 10.64 5.88
CA LEU A 220 10.57 10.08 5.13
C LEU A 220 9.45 9.69 6.09
N MET A 221 8.28 10.28 5.91
CA MET A 221 7.04 9.87 6.55
C MET A 221 6.25 9.00 5.57
N ALA A 222 5.74 7.84 6.01
CA ALA A 222 4.90 7.00 5.17
C ALA A 222 3.73 6.39 5.94
N ALA A 223 2.64 6.13 5.23
CA ALA A 223 1.48 5.39 5.71
C ALA A 223 1.13 4.29 4.68
N ASN A 224 0.97 3.05 5.13
CA ASN A 224 0.64 1.90 4.28
C ASN A 224 -0.60 1.17 4.79
N LEU A 225 -1.62 1.02 3.95
CA LEU A 225 -2.79 0.17 4.17
C LEU A 225 -2.90 -0.83 3.00
N GLY A 226 -2.91 -2.12 3.31
CA GLY A 226 -2.91 -3.20 2.32
C GLY A 226 -1.51 -3.74 2.03
N ASP A 227 -1.33 -4.33 0.85
CA ASP A 227 -0.12 -5.01 0.39
C ASP A 227 0.57 -4.36 -0.82
N SER A 228 0.08 -3.19 -1.24
CA SER A 228 0.97 -2.14 -1.71
C SER A 228 2.07 -1.86 -0.66
N GLY A 229 3.14 -1.18 -1.06
CA GLY A 229 4.21 -0.92 -0.11
C GLY A 229 5.43 -0.25 -0.69
N PHE A 230 6.48 -0.21 0.13
CA PHE A 230 7.77 0.34 -0.23
C PHE A 230 8.94 -0.36 0.48
N VAL A 231 10.12 -0.18 -0.08
CA VAL A 231 11.41 -0.51 0.52
C VAL A 231 12.34 0.70 0.42
N VAL A 232 13.10 0.96 1.48
CA VAL A 232 14.21 1.93 1.48
C VAL A 232 15.51 1.15 1.49
N ILE A 233 16.40 1.48 0.57
CA ILE A 233 17.66 0.79 0.34
C ILE A 233 18.80 1.80 0.49
N ARG A 234 19.78 1.46 1.33
CA ARG A 234 21.00 2.24 1.57
C ARG A 234 22.20 1.37 1.28
N GLU A 235 23.12 1.85 0.44
CA GLU A 235 24.35 1.12 0.10
C GLU A 235 24.09 -0.34 -0.33
N ALA A 236 23.10 -0.53 -1.20
CA ALA A 236 22.66 -1.85 -1.69
C ALA A 236 22.19 -2.83 -0.60
N ARG A 237 21.74 -2.32 0.55
CA ARG A 237 21.12 -3.11 1.64
C ARG A 237 19.73 -2.59 1.94
N GLU A 238 18.80 -3.52 2.15
CA GLU A 238 17.47 -3.21 2.66
C GLU A 238 17.62 -2.56 4.04
N LEU A 239 17.22 -1.29 4.12
CA LEU A 239 17.15 -0.56 5.38
C LEU A 239 15.82 -0.90 6.05
N VAL A 240 14.70 -0.58 5.38
CA VAL A 240 13.36 -0.89 5.87
C VAL A 240 12.47 -1.33 4.71
N ARG A 241 11.49 -2.18 5.00
CA ARG A 241 10.42 -2.55 4.09
C ARG A 241 9.08 -2.45 4.81
N SER A 242 8.06 -1.93 4.15
CA SER A 242 6.70 -1.95 4.69
C SER A 242 6.16 -3.37 4.74
N LYS A 243 5.37 -3.67 5.77
CA LYS A 243 4.71 -4.97 5.89
C LYS A 243 3.42 -4.98 5.08
N PRO A 244 3.12 -6.07 4.34
CA PRO A 244 1.79 -6.25 3.76
C PRO A 244 0.77 -6.43 4.89
N LEU A 245 -0.34 -5.71 4.80
CA LEU A 245 -1.45 -5.77 5.74
C LEU A 245 -2.63 -6.47 5.08
N GLN A 246 -2.97 -7.65 5.59
CA GLN A 246 -4.01 -8.51 5.02
C GLN A 246 -4.91 -9.08 6.13
N HIS A 247 -6.18 -9.31 5.82
CA HIS A 247 -7.10 -10.05 6.69
C HIS A 247 -6.74 -11.54 6.72
N TYR A 248 -6.33 -12.08 5.57
CA TYR A 248 -5.79 -13.41 5.33
C TYR A 248 -5.06 -13.38 3.97
N PHE A 249 -4.36 -14.47 3.62
CA PHE A 249 -3.58 -14.56 2.37
C PHE A 249 -4.39 -14.09 1.15
N ASP A 250 -3.81 -13.17 0.37
CA ASP A 250 -4.38 -12.61 -0.86
C ASP A 250 -5.70 -11.82 -0.64
N CYS A 251 -5.92 -11.35 0.60
CA CYS A 251 -7.04 -10.48 0.96
C CYS A 251 -6.54 -9.27 1.75
N PRO A 252 -6.09 -8.21 1.07
CA PRO A 252 -5.53 -7.04 1.72
C PRO A 252 -6.55 -6.23 2.52
N LEU A 253 -6.05 -5.50 3.51
CA LEU A 253 -6.77 -4.35 4.03
C LEU A 253 -6.98 -3.35 2.90
N GLN A 254 -8.19 -2.81 2.79
CA GLN A 254 -8.55 -1.93 1.68
C GLN A 254 -9.58 -0.88 2.06
N PHE A 255 -9.44 0.30 1.47
CA PHE A 255 -10.46 1.33 1.51
C PHE A 255 -11.54 1.01 0.50
N GLY A 256 -12.81 1.16 0.88
CA GLY A 256 -13.96 1.10 -0.02
C GLY A 256 -14.88 2.29 0.17
N ALA A 257 -15.71 2.59 -0.82
CA ALA A 257 -16.69 3.67 -0.75
C ALA A 257 -17.88 3.30 0.17
N PHE A 258 -17.64 3.39 1.48
CA PHE A 258 -18.60 3.10 2.54
C PHE A 258 -19.38 4.36 2.97
N PRO A 259 -20.68 4.24 3.30
CA PRO A 259 -21.53 3.05 3.19
C PRO A 259 -22.21 2.91 1.81
N GLU A 260 -21.88 3.77 0.85
CA GLU A 260 -22.66 3.92 -0.37
C GLU A 260 -22.59 2.68 -1.29
N PHE A 261 -21.45 1.98 -1.32
CA PHE A 261 -21.21 0.84 -2.22
C PHE A 261 -20.73 -0.44 -1.53
N VAL A 262 -20.25 -0.36 -0.28
CA VAL A 262 -19.76 -1.51 0.49
C VAL A 262 -20.39 -1.57 1.89
N GLU A 263 -20.54 -2.79 2.43
CA GLU A 263 -21.06 -3.02 3.79
C GLU A 263 -20.02 -2.75 4.89
N ALA A 264 -18.73 -2.80 4.55
CA ALA A 264 -17.61 -2.52 5.45
C ALA A 264 -16.41 -2.00 4.67
N THR A 265 -15.53 -1.27 5.35
CA THR A 265 -14.25 -0.76 4.84
C THR A 265 -13.24 -0.76 5.96
N ASP A 266 -11.96 -0.93 5.64
CA ASP A 266 -10.88 -0.63 6.57
C ASP A 266 -10.69 0.89 6.67
N THR A 267 -9.96 1.34 7.70
CA THR A 267 -9.76 2.77 7.99
C THR A 267 -8.29 3.13 8.08
N ALA A 268 -7.97 4.42 7.95
CA ALA A 268 -6.60 4.92 8.00
C ALA A 268 -5.90 4.68 9.36
N ASP A 269 -6.66 4.42 10.43
CA ASP A 269 -6.12 4.04 11.74
C ASP A 269 -5.52 2.63 11.76
N MET A 270 -5.87 1.81 10.77
CA MET A 270 -5.28 0.47 10.58
C MET A 270 -4.01 0.50 9.73
N ALA A 271 -3.64 1.66 9.16
CA ALA A 271 -2.43 1.79 8.37
C ALA A 271 -1.18 1.76 9.26
N ASP A 272 -0.14 1.07 8.79
CA ASP A 272 1.17 1.14 9.44
C ASP A 272 1.86 2.46 9.09
N ILE A 273 2.39 3.15 10.10
CA ILE A 273 3.08 4.43 9.96
C ILE A 273 4.58 4.26 10.13
N TYR A 274 5.35 4.82 9.20
CA TYR A 274 6.80 4.74 9.18
C TYR A 274 7.43 6.13 9.24
N ARG A 275 8.54 6.22 9.97
CA ARG A 275 9.41 7.40 10.05
C ARG A 275 10.84 6.97 9.81
N ILE A 276 11.46 7.39 8.71
CA ILE A 276 12.80 6.94 8.32
C ILE A 276 13.71 8.15 8.11
N ALA A 277 14.81 8.22 8.86
CA ALA A 277 15.85 9.20 8.58
C ALA A 277 16.59 8.84 7.27
N LEU A 278 16.49 9.73 6.28
CA LEU A 278 17.12 9.53 4.97
C LEU A 278 18.53 10.11 4.92
N GLN A 279 19.32 9.56 4.01
CA GLN A 279 20.65 10.03 3.65
C GLN A 279 20.74 10.25 2.13
N PRO A 280 21.60 11.18 1.67
CA PRO A 280 21.92 11.30 0.26
C PRO A 280 22.36 9.97 -0.35
N GLY A 281 21.78 9.61 -1.50
CA GLY A 281 22.07 8.34 -2.18
C GLY A 281 21.21 7.16 -1.73
N ASP A 282 20.35 7.31 -0.72
CA ASP A 282 19.30 6.33 -0.45
C ASP A 282 18.37 6.21 -1.65
N VAL A 283 17.84 5.01 -1.88
CA VAL A 283 16.83 4.74 -2.90
C VAL A 283 15.58 4.19 -2.25
N ILE A 284 14.43 4.75 -2.61
CA ILE A 284 13.11 4.28 -2.21
C ILE A 284 12.49 3.62 -3.43
N VAL A 285 12.01 2.38 -3.28
CA VAL A 285 11.18 1.72 -4.29
C VAL A 285 9.82 1.48 -3.68
N ALA A 286 8.78 2.09 -4.25
CA ALA A 286 7.39 1.90 -3.87
C ALA A 286 6.64 1.21 -5.02
N GLY A 287 5.60 0.44 -4.71
CA GLY A 287 4.84 -0.27 -5.73
C GLY A 287 3.64 -1.01 -5.17
N THR A 288 2.84 -1.52 -6.10
CA THR A 288 1.67 -2.38 -5.84
C THR A 288 2.09 -3.83 -5.64
N ASP A 289 1.15 -4.69 -5.24
CA ASP A 289 1.40 -6.12 -5.00
C ASP A 289 1.93 -6.82 -6.27
N GLY A 290 1.53 -6.41 -7.47
CA GLY A 290 2.07 -6.91 -8.73
C GLY A 290 3.61 -6.79 -8.85
N LEU A 291 4.25 -5.86 -8.13
CA LEU A 291 5.71 -5.87 -7.93
C LEU A 291 6.12 -6.88 -6.85
N TRP A 292 5.55 -6.75 -5.65
CA TRP A 292 6.02 -7.46 -4.45
C TRP A 292 5.78 -8.97 -4.49
N ASP A 293 4.77 -9.40 -5.24
CA ASP A 293 4.42 -10.80 -5.49
C ASP A 293 5.33 -11.46 -6.52
N ASN A 294 6.04 -10.67 -7.33
CA ASN A 294 6.83 -11.14 -8.47
C ASN A 294 8.33 -10.83 -8.39
N CYS A 295 8.80 -10.05 -7.41
CA CYS A 295 10.22 -9.71 -7.28
C CYS A 295 10.70 -9.82 -5.83
N TYR A 296 11.86 -10.45 -5.63
CA TYR A 296 12.61 -10.34 -4.39
C TYR A 296 13.43 -9.05 -4.36
N VAL A 297 13.61 -8.47 -3.18
CA VAL A 297 14.45 -7.25 -3.01
C VAL A 297 15.89 -7.49 -3.48
N THR A 298 16.40 -8.72 -3.35
CA THR A 298 17.73 -9.11 -3.88
C THR A 298 17.84 -9.03 -5.39
N GLU A 299 16.73 -9.15 -6.12
CA GLU A 299 16.66 -8.99 -7.58
C GLU A 299 16.45 -7.53 -7.99
N ILE A 300 15.87 -6.72 -7.10
CA ILE A 300 15.68 -5.27 -7.28
C ILE A 300 17.01 -4.52 -7.10
N ILE A 301 17.81 -4.88 -6.09
CA ILE A 301 19.07 -4.18 -5.74
C ILE A 301 20.02 -3.95 -6.95
N PRO A 302 20.27 -4.92 -7.84
CA PRO A 302 21.12 -4.72 -9.02
C PRO A 302 20.55 -3.76 -10.06
N LEU A 303 19.25 -3.47 -10.01
CA LEU A 303 18.52 -2.63 -10.96
C LEU A 303 18.34 -1.19 -10.46
N LEU A 304 18.86 -0.87 -9.26
CA LEU A 304 18.72 0.45 -8.65
C LEU A 304 19.52 1.52 -9.41
N PRO A 305 19.06 2.78 -9.37
CA PRO A 305 19.73 3.89 -10.01
C PRO A 305 21.10 4.14 -9.38
N LYS A 306 22.10 4.46 -10.19
CA LYS A 306 23.42 4.90 -9.68
C LYS A 306 23.44 6.39 -9.35
N GLY A 307 22.44 7.13 -9.82
CA GLY A 307 22.24 8.54 -9.57
C GLY A 307 20.90 9.03 -10.11
N PRO A 308 20.60 10.33 -9.97
CA PRO A 308 19.28 10.88 -10.30
C PRO A 308 18.91 10.78 -11.80
N ALA A 309 19.89 10.65 -12.70
CA ALA A 309 19.64 10.48 -14.13
C ALA A 309 19.13 9.07 -14.52
N ASP A 310 19.37 8.06 -13.67
CA ASP A 310 19.06 6.65 -13.97
C ASP A 310 17.70 6.20 -13.41
N VAL A 311 16.98 7.09 -12.72
CA VAL A 311 15.78 6.75 -11.95
C VAL A 311 14.68 6.16 -12.83
N GLN A 312 14.41 6.75 -14.00
CA GLN A 312 13.41 6.22 -14.94
C GLN A 312 13.83 4.85 -15.49
N ALA A 313 15.09 4.72 -15.93
CA ALA A 313 15.60 3.45 -16.45
C ALA A 313 15.53 2.33 -15.41
N SER A 314 15.72 2.67 -14.13
CA SER A 314 15.60 1.74 -13.01
C SER A 314 14.15 1.33 -12.76
N ALA A 315 13.21 2.28 -12.77
CA ALA A 315 11.78 1.99 -12.66
C ALA A 315 11.31 1.05 -13.78
N ASP A 316 11.71 1.32 -15.02
CA ASP A 316 11.40 0.49 -16.19
C ASP A 316 12.01 -0.92 -16.07
N ALA A 317 13.27 -1.01 -15.63
CA ALA A 317 13.95 -2.29 -15.46
C ALA A 317 13.32 -3.17 -14.37
N ILE A 318 12.94 -2.57 -13.24
CA ILE A 318 12.28 -3.27 -12.13
C ILE A 318 10.88 -3.75 -12.56
N ALA A 319 10.08 -2.89 -13.20
CA ALA A 319 8.76 -3.26 -13.70
C ALA A 319 8.84 -4.37 -14.78
N ALA A 320 9.83 -4.28 -15.68
CA ALA A 320 10.07 -5.32 -16.68
C ALA A 320 10.51 -6.66 -16.06
N ALA A 321 11.31 -6.63 -14.99
CA ALA A 321 11.64 -7.84 -14.22
C ALA A 321 10.39 -8.46 -13.61
N ALA A 322 9.57 -7.66 -12.92
CA ALA A 322 8.31 -8.10 -12.33
C ALA A 322 7.37 -8.70 -13.38
N ARG A 323 7.17 -8.05 -14.54
CA ARG A 323 6.33 -8.57 -15.62
C ARG A 323 6.84 -9.89 -16.20
N ARG A 324 8.15 -10.06 -16.34
CA ARG A 324 8.74 -11.33 -16.80
C ARG A 324 8.47 -12.45 -15.79
N HIS A 325 8.70 -12.20 -14.51
CA HIS A 325 8.43 -13.16 -13.44
C HIS A 325 6.94 -13.50 -13.34
N ALA A 326 6.06 -12.49 -13.43
CA ALA A 326 4.60 -12.64 -13.47
C ALA A 326 4.12 -13.56 -14.60
N SER A 327 4.86 -13.60 -15.71
CA SER A 327 4.53 -14.41 -16.89
C SER A 327 5.18 -15.80 -16.88
N ASP A 328 6.07 -16.08 -15.93
CA ASP A 328 6.82 -17.33 -15.85
C ASP A 328 6.11 -18.32 -14.92
N SER A 329 5.56 -19.40 -15.48
CA SER A 329 4.84 -20.44 -14.74
C SER A 329 5.73 -21.32 -13.86
N GLU A 330 7.05 -21.29 -14.06
CA GLU A 330 8.02 -22.08 -13.30
C GLU A 330 8.75 -21.22 -12.26
N TYR A 331 8.58 -19.90 -12.30
CA TYR A 331 9.22 -19.00 -11.35
C TYR A 331 8.68 -19.22 -9.94
N ALA A 332 9.58 -19.45 -8.99
CA ALA A 332 9.21 -19.60 -7.59
C ALA A 332 9.05 -18.22 -6.93
N SER A 333 7.94 -17.56 -7.26
CA SER A 333 7.64 -16.18 -6.88
C SER A 333 7.45 -15.97 -5.37
N PRO A 334 7.68 -14.75 -4.86
CA PRO A 334 7.27 -14.37 -3.51
C PRO A 334 5.83 -14.79 -3.16
N TYR A 335 4.88 -14.57 -4.08
CA TYR A 335 3.49 -14.97 -3.91
C TYR A 335 3.32 -16.47 -3.68
N THR A 336 3.86 -17.29 -4.57
CA THR A 336 3.73 -18.76 -4.44
C THR A 336 4.48 -19.29 -3.23
N ARG A 337 5.60 -18.69 -2.85
CA ARG A 337 6.30 -19.04 -1.60
C ARG A 337 5.48 -18.72 -0.36
N GLU A 338 4.76 -17.60 -0.34
CA GLU A 338 3.87 -17.26 0.77
C GLU A 338 2.62 -18.15 0.79
N ALA A 339 2.01 -18.44 -0.36
CA ALA A 339 0.92 -19.42 -0.45
C ALA A 339 1.32 -20.78 0.18
N LEU A 340 2.51 -21.27 -0.16
CA LEU A 340 3.07 -22.50 0.40
C LEU A 340 3.30 -22.40 1.92
N SER A 341 3.75 -21.25 2.42
CA SER A 341 3.97 -21.01 3.86
C SER A 341 2.66 -21.08 4.66
N GLN A 342 1.55 -20.68 4.04
CA GLN A 342 0.19 -20.75 4.56
C GLN A 342 -0.46 -22.13 4.38
N GLY A 343 0.26 -23.10 3.80
CA GLY A 343 -0.23 -24.45 3.55
C GLY A 343 -1.13 -24.59 2.31
N LEU A 344 -1.19 -23.55 1.46
CA LEU A 344 -1.84 -23.59 0.16
C LEU A 344 -0.86 -24.16 -0.86
N ASP A 345 -0.90 -25.49 -1.02
CA ASP A 345 -0.07 -26.21 -1.98
C ASP A 345 -0.97 -27.03 -2.93
N LEU A 346 -0.38 -27.56 -3.99
CA LEU A 346 -1.06 -28.38 -4.98
C LEU A 346 -1.79 -29.56 -4.33
N PRO A 347 -2.97 -29.95 -4.85
CA PRO A 347 -3.61 -31.21 -4.48
C PRO A 347 -2.62 -32.36 -4.59
N TRP A 348 -2.75 -33.31 -3.68
CA TRP A 348 -1.78 -34.40 -3.55
C TRP A 348 -1.58 -35.21 -4.85
N TRP A 349 -2.62 -35.32 -5.69
CA TRP A 349 -2.55 -35.99 -6.98
C TRP A 349 -1.62 -35.26 -7.97
N ASP A 350 -1.69 -33.92 -8.02
CA ASP A 350 -0.84 -33.12 -8.91
C ASP A 350 0.63 -33.15 -8.50
N LYS A 351 0.89 -33.20 -7.18
CA LYS A 351 2.25 -33.42 -6.65
C LYS A 351 2.84 -34.74 -7.11
N LEU A 352 2.02 -35.79 -7.15
CA LEU A 352 2.43 -37.14 -7.49
C LEU A 352 2.65 -37.32 -9.00
N LEU A 353 1.82 -36.68 -9.82
CA LEU A 353 1.98 -36.65 -11.28
C LEU A 353 3.24 -35.88 -11.72
N GLY A 354 3.68 -34.92 -10.92
CA GLY A 354 4.88 -34.11 -11.18
C GLY A 354 6.15 -34.59 -10.48
N VAL A 355 6.20 -35.85 -10.02
CA VAL A 355 7.40 -36.40 -9.37
C VAL A 355 8.57 -36.46 -10.36
N SER A 356 9.69 -35.83 -9.98
CA SER A 356 10.95 -35.94 -10.72
C SER A 356 12.04 -36.56 -9.84
N PHE A 357 12.88 -37.39 -10.45
CA PHE A 357 14.07 -37.94 -9.79
C PHE A 357 15.29 -37.14 -10.26
N LYS A 358 15.87 -36.34 -9.35
CA LYS A 358 17.12 -35.63 -9.60
C LYS A 358 18.11 -35.95 -8.48
N GLY A 359 19.31 -36.40 -8.85
CA GLY A 359 20.39 -36.70 -7.89
C GLY A 359 20.06 -37.76 -6.84
N GLY A 360 19.23 -38.77 -7.17
CA GLY A 360 18.83 -39.83 -6.24
C GLY A 360 17.77 -39.43 -5.21
N LYS A 361 17.21 -38.21 -5.30
CA LYS A 361 16.10 -37.75 -4.46
C LYS A 361 14.81 -37.61 -5.28
N VAL A 362 13.71 -37.96 -4.64
CA VAL A 362 12.35 -37.73 -5.16
C VAL A 362 11.99 -36.27 -4.90
N HIS A 363 11.78 -35.50 -5.96
CA HIS A 363 11.28 -34.14 -5.88
C HIS A 363 9.82 -34.13 -6.31
N PHE A 364 8.93 -33.78 -5.39
CA PHE A 364 7.52 -33.51 -5.70
C PHE A 364 7.39 -32.13 -6.36
N LYS A 365 6.43 -32.01 -7.28
CA LYS A 365 6.08 -30.72 -7.86
C LYS A 365 5.53 -29.80 -6.77
N GLN A 366 6.08 -28.59 -6.69
CA GLN A 366 5.62 -27.52 -5.80
C GLN A 366 4.76 -26.54 -6.59
N LEU A 367 3.91 -25.78 -5.89
CA LEU A 367 3.30 -24.59 -6.47
C LEU A 367 4.40 -23.62 -6.91
N THR A 368 4.40 -23.29 -8.21
CA THR A 368 5.29 -22.33 -8.86
C THR A 368 4.47 -21.47 -9.81
N GLY A 369 5.03 -20.35 -10.22
CA GLY A 369 4.42 -19.38 -11.11
C GLY A 369 4.49 -17.97 -10.55
N GLY A 370 4.66 -16.98 -11.42
CA GLY A 370 4.35 -15.59 -11.09
C GLY A 370 2.85 -15.36 -10.91
N LYS A 371 2.49 -14.24 -10.28
CA LYS A 371 1.12 -13.73 -10.21
C LYS A 371 0.96 -12.66 -11.28
N MET A 372 0.15 -12.94 -12.31
CA MET A 372 -0.11 -11.95 -13.34
C MET A 372 -1.00 -10.84 -12.77
N ASP A 373 -0.51 -9.61 -12.74
CA ASP A 373 -1.27 -8.46 -12.22
C ASP A 373 -0.98 -7.14 -12.97
N ASP A 374 -1.67 -6.07 -12.59
CA ASP A 374 -1.22 -4.69 -12.79
C ASP A 374 0.09 -4.47 -12.02
N ILE A 375 1.06 -3.75 -12.60
CA ILE A 375 2.38 -3.55 -11.98
C ILE A 375 2.71 -2.07 -12.00
N THR A 376 2.76 -1.47 -10.81
CA THR A 376 3.21 -0.09 -10.62
C THR A 376 4.48 -0.05 -9.81
N VAL A 377 5.50 0.62 -10.34
CA VAL A 377 6.82 0.78 -9.69
C VAL A 377 7.21 2.25 -9.69
N LEU A 378 7.39 2.83 -8.51
CA LEU A 378 7.98 4.15 -8.31
C LEU A 378 9.37 3.97 -7.74
N VAL A 379 10.35 4.65 -8.32
CA VAL A 379 11.71 4.70 -7.81
C VAL A 379 12.02 6.15 -7.48
N SER A 380 12.48 6.41 -6.26
CA SER A 380 12.95 7.72 -5.81
C SER A 380 14.41 7.65 -5.38
N PHE A 381 15.26 8.48 -5.99
CA PHE A 381 16.63 8.70 -5.53
C PHE A 381 16.66 9.92 -4.60
N VAL A 382 17.29 9.77 -3.42
CA VAL A 382 17.43 10.85 -2.43
C VAL A 382 18.63 11.72 -2.82
N ASP A 383 18.33 12.87 -3.41
CA ASP A 383 19.30 13.85 -3.92
C ASP A 383 19.50 15.01 -2.94
N VAL A 384 20.59 15.78 -3.13
CA VAL A 384 20.88 16.99 -2.35
C VAL A 384 20.79 18.21 -3.26
N VAL A 385 19.91 19.13 -2.89
CA VAL A 385 19.67 20.38 -3.63
C VAL A 385 19.95 21.60 -2.76
N ASP A 386 20.01 22.77 -3.39
CA ASP A 386 20.02 24.03 -2.64
C ASP A 386 18.70 24.18 -1.89
N ALA A 387 18.80 24.51 -0.60
CA ALA A 387 17.64 24.68 0.24
C ALA A 387 16.79 25.85 -0.29
N PRO A 388 15.46 25.67 -0.44
CA PRO A 388 14.60 26.77 -0.82
C PRO A 388 14.71 27.90 0.20
N SER A 389 14.60 29.14 -0.27
CA SER A 389 14.84 30.35 0.52
C SER A 389 14.04 30.40 1.84
N CYS A 390 12.86 29.79 1.89
CA CYS A 390 12.05 29.66 3.10
C CYS A 390 12.68 28.79 4.21
N ILE A 391 13.49 27.79 3.88
CA ILE A 391 14.20 26.93 4.86
C ILE A 391 15.48 27.61 5.37
N SER A 392 16.13 28.41 4.53
CA SER A 392 17.34 29.16 4.91
C SER A 392 17.10 30.24 5.99
N ALA A 393 15.86 30.77 6.08
CA ALA A 393 15.47 31.75 7.09
C ALA A 393 15.30 31.12 8.49
N ALA A 394 14.69 29.93 8.57
CA ALA A 394 14.49 29.23 9.84
C ALA A 394 15.82 28.77 10.49
N THR A 395 16.85 28.48 9.68
CA THR A 395 18.18 28.09 10.17
C THR A 395 19.04 29.28 10.59
N SER A 396 18.76 30.48 10.09
CA SER A 396 19.49 31.70 10.48
C SER A 396 18.97 32.32 11.78
N GLU A 397 17.70 32.14 12.12
CA GLU A 397 17.14 32.64 13.40
C GLU A 397 17.64 31.89 14.64
N VAL A 398 18.14 30.67 14.52
CA VAL A 398 18.65 29.88 15.67
C VAL A 398 20.07 30.30 16.11
N THR A 399 20.75 31.17 15.36
CA THR A 399 22.12 31.63 15.69
C THR A 399 22.22 33.07 16.18
N GLY A 400 21.10 33.77 16.37
CA GLY A 400 21.07 35.18 16.76
C GLY A 400 20.46 35.44 18.13
N ASN A 401 21.33 35.64 19.14
CA ASN A 401 21.11 36.36 20.40
C ASN A 401 19.87 36.07 21.26
N GLY A 402 20.15 35.67 22.50
CA GLY A 402 19.15 35.40 23.53
C GLY A 402 18.17 36.54 23.78
N MET A 403 16.89 36.19 23.75
CA MET A 403 15.83 36.92 24.42
C MET A 403 14.92 35.92 25.13
N ARG A 404 14.77 36.12 26.45
CA ARG A 404 13.91 35.33 27.34
C ARG A 404 12.46 35.42 26.88
N CYS A 405 11.78 34.29 26.72
CA CYS A 405 10.33 34.23 26.82
C CYS A 405 9.92 33.98 28.28
N PRO A 406 8.95 34.71 28.85
CA PRO A 406 8.40 34.40 30.17
C PRO A 406 7.42 33.24 30.08
N ALA A 407 7.32 32.50 31.19
CA ALA A 407 6.41 31.38 31.39
C ALA A 407 4.97 31.82 31.73
N SER A 408 4.06 30.84 31.64
CA SER A 408 2.64 30.80 32.07
C SER A 408 1.64 31.43 31.07
N LEU A 409 0.48 30.85 30.78
CA LEU A 409 -0.51 30.17 31.63
C LEU A 409 -1.24 29.02 30.92
N GLU A 410 -1.75 28.12 31.76
CA GLU A 410 -2.77 27.10 31.47
C GLU A 410 -4.01 27.71 30.80
N ASP A 411 -4.69 26.94 29.93
CA ASP A 411 -6.14 26.78 30.06
C ASP A 411 -6.62 25.49 29.40
N LYS A 412 -7.46 24.80 30.18
CA LYS A 412 -8.18 23.56 29.89
C LYS A 412 -9.52 23.89 29.24
N GLU A 413 -10.06 22.88 28.56
CA GLU A 413 -11.48 22.71 28.19
C GLU A 413 -12.07 23.66 27.13
N LEU A 414 -12.50 23.05 26.01
CA LEU A 414 -13.84 23.24 25.41
C LEU A 414 -13.99 22.31 24.18
N TRP A 415 -14.34 21.05 24.44
CA TRP A 415 -14.99 20.16 23.47
C TRP A 415 -16.45 20.02 23.92
N ALA A 416 -17.34 20.84 23.37
CA ALA A 416 -18.78 20.63 23.49
C ALA A 416 -19.54 21.30 22.33
N GLY A 417 -20.12 20.47 21.48
CA GLY A 417 -21.45 20.68 20.91
C GLY A 417 -21.60 21.71 19.78
N ARG A 418 -21.85 21.21 18.58
CA ARG A 418 -22.91 21.76 17.72
C ARG A 418 -23.58 20.65 16.94
N GLN A 419 -24.70 20.18 17.49
CA GLN A 419 -25.79 19.57 16.74
C GLN A 419 -26.37 20.60 15.77
N LEU A 420 -26.73 20.11 14.59
CA LEU A 420 -27.53 20.80 13.60
C LEU A 420 -28.92 21.13 14.16
N GLU A 421 -29.37 22.36 13.94
CA GLU A 421 -30.80 22.70 13.87
C GLU A 421 -31.20 22.85 12.40
N LEU A 422 -32.17 22.02 12.02
CA LEU A 422 -33.00 22.13 10.82
C LEU A 422 -34.06 23.20 11.06
N SER A 423 -34.11 24.25 10.23
CA SER A 423 -35.35 24.82 9.65
C SER A 423 -35.04 26.13 8.94
N GLN A 424 -35.17 26.16 7.61
CA GLN A 424 -36.18 26.92 6.88
C GLN A 424 -36.08 26.63 5.38
#